data_AF-A0A7C6TMB4-F1
#
_entry.id   AF-A0A7C6TMB4-F1
#
_cell.length_a   1.000
_cell.length_b   1.000
_cell.length_c   1.000
_cell.angle_alpha   90.00
_cell.angle_beta   90.00
_cell.angle_gamma   90.00
#
_symmetry.space_group_name_H-M   'P 1'
#
loop_
_entity.id
_entity.type
_entity.pdbx_description
1 polymer ?
#
loop_
_entity_poly.entity_id
_entity_poly.type
_entity_poly.pdbx_seq_one_letter_code
_entity_poly.pdbx_strand_id
1 'polypeptide(L)' 'MALLFYGIVVLGAGLGIGWIGAKTVESMARQPEVSSKVQTIFILGAAFIEALALLGFVLALIQ' A
#
# COMPACT_ATOMS: atom_id res chain seq x y z
N MET A 1 9.97 7.03 -21.15
CA MET A 1 10.23 7.64 -19.83
C MET A 1 9.09 7.38 -18.84
N ALA A 2 7.82 7.43 -19.28
CA ALA A 2 6.62 7.10 -18.48
C ALA A 2 6.72 5.80 -17.66
N LEU A 3 7.10 4.69 -18.29
CA LEU A 3 7.24 3.38 -17.64
C LEU A 3 8.32 3.35 -16.54
N LEU A 4 9.38 4.16 -16.68
CA LEU A 4 10.42 4.27 -15.66
C LEU A 4 9.88 4.96 -14.41
N PHE A 5 9.17 6.08 -14.58
CA PHE A 5 8.52 6.77 -13.47
C PHE A 5 7.42 5.91 -12.82
N TYR A 6 6.65 5.19 -13.63
CA TYR A 6 5.68 4.23 -13.10
C TYR A 6 6.35 3.14 -12.25
N GLY A 7 7.50 2.61 -12.70
CA GLY A 7 8.29 1.66 -11.90
C GLY A 7 8.68 2.22 -10.53
N ILE A 8 9.07 3.49 -10.44
CA ILE A 8 9.38 4.15 -9.16
C ILE A 8 8.13 4.26 -8.27
N VAL A 9 7.00 4.64 -8.85
CA VAL A 9 5.71 4.73 -8.12
C VAL A 9 5.31 3.37 -7.56
N VAL A 10 5.38 2.30 -8.36
CA VAL A 10 5.04 0.93 -7.93
C VAL A 10 6.01 0.43 -6.84
N LEU A 11 7.30 0.75 -6.94
CA LEU A 11 8.26 0.43 -5.88
C LEU A 11 7.90 1.12 -4.56
N GLY A 12 7.56 2.41 -4.60
CA GLY A 12 7.11 3.15 -3.43
C GLY A 12 5.84 2.54 -2.81
N ALA A 13 4.88 2.16 -3.65
CA ALA A 13 3.64 1.53 -3.20
C ALA A 13 3.89 0.16 -2.56
N GLY A 14 4.68 -0.70 -3.19
CA GLY A 14 5.03 -2.02 -2.67
C GLY A 14 5.77 -1.95 -1.33
N LEU A 15 6.73 -1.02 -1.20
CA LEU A 15 7.43 -0.79 0.07
C LEU A 15 6.50 -0.27 1.16
N GLY A 16 5.62 0.67 0.83
CA GLY A 16 4.64 1.22 1.77
C GLY A 16 3.68 0.16 2.28
N ILE A 17 3.05 -0.60 1.38
CA ILE A 17 2.10 -1.68 1.73
C ILE A 17 2.81 -2.78 2.52
N GLY A 18 3.99 -3.20 2.08
CA GLY A 18 4.78 -4.22 2.78
C GLY A 18 5.10 -3.81 4.21
N TRP A 19 5.48 -2.54 4.43
CA TRP A 19 5.78 -2.03 5.76
C TRP A 19 4.56 -1.98 6.68
N ILE A 20 3.44 -1.39 6.23
CA ILE A 20 2.22 -1.32 7.06
C ILE A 20 1.61 -2.72 7.26
N GLY A 21 1.75 -3.63 6.30
CA GLY A 21 1.33 -5.02 6.40
C GLY A 21 2.12 -5.77 7.47
N ALA A 22 3.44 -5.63 7.48
CA ALA A 22 4.29 -6.23 8.52
C ALA A 22 3.92 -5.72 9.92
N LYS A 23 3.69 -4.40 10.07
CA LYS A 23 3.26 -3.80 11.34
C LYS A 23 1.88 -4.25 11.78
N THR A 24 0.97 -4.46 10.83
CA THR A 24 -0.36 -5.00 11.10
C THR A 24 -0.26 -6.41 11.65
N VAL A 25 0.50 -7.29 11.01
CA VAL A 25 0.72 -8.68 11.49
C VAL A 25 1.38 -8.68 12.86
N GLU A 26 2.40 -7.86 13.09
CA GLU A 26 3.07 -7.72 14.40
C GLU A 26 2.09 -7.29 15.50
N SER A 27 1.21 -6.33 15.19
CA SER A 27 0.18 -5.85 16.13
C SER A 27 -0.86 -6.93 16.45
N MET A 28 -1.36 -7.64 15.44
CA MET A 28 -2.34 -8.72 15.61
C MET A 28 -1.77 -9.89 16.42
N ALA A 29 -0.49 -10.21 16.21
CA ALA A 29 0.18 -11.26 16.96
C ALA A 29 0.37 -10.89 18.45
N ARG A 30 0.59 -9.61 18.76
CA ARG A 30 0.76 -9.11 20.14
C ARG A 30 -0.57 -8.96 20.88
N GLN A 31 -1.61 -8.52 20.20
CA GLN A 31 -2.93 -8.24 20.77
C GLN A 31 -4.03 -8.79 19.83
N PRO A 32 -4.36 -10.08 19.94
CA PRO A 32 -5.37 -10.70 19.08
C PRO A 32 -6.73 -9.99 19.11
N GLU A 33 -7.10 -9.39 20.24
CA GLU A 33 -8.34 -8.65 20.47
C GLU A 33 -8.52 -7.42 19.57
N VAL A 34 -7.44 -6.81 19.08
CA VAL A 34 -7.52 -5.65 18.17
C VAL A 34 -7.48 -6.03 16.69
N SER A 35 -7.43 -7.32 16.35
CA SER A 35 -7.11 -7.75 14.98
C SER A 35 -8.05 -7.20 13.91
N SER A 36 -9.36 -7.24 14.14
CA SER A 36 -10.35 -6.70 13.19
C SER A 36 -10.19 -5.18 12.98
N LYS A 37 -9.91 -4.44 14.05
CA LYS A 37 -9.70 -2.99 13.99
C LYS A 37 -8.42 -2.66 13.22
N VAL A 38 -7.32 -3.34 13.52
CA VAL A 38 -6.03 -3.09 12.85
C VAL A 38 -6.09 -3.51 11.38
N GLN A 39 -6.75 -4.63 11.05
CA GLN A 39 -6.98 -5.04 9.67
C GLN A 39 -7.77 -4.00 8.88
N THR A 40 -8.81 -3.41 9.48
CA THR A 40 -9.60 -2.33 8.85
C THR A 40 -8.72 -1.11 8.56
N ILE A 41 -7.87 -0.71 9.51
CA ILE A 41 -6.93 0.40 9.34
C ILE A 41 -5.90 0.08 8.25
N PHE A 42 -5.39 -1.16 8.21
CA PHE A 42 -4.48 -1.63 7.16
C PHE A 42 -5.10 -1.54 5.78
N ILE A 43 -6.32 -2.04 5.59
CA ILE A 43 -7.02 -1.99 4.30
C ILE A 43 -7.18 -0.54 3.84
N LEU A 44 -7.58 0.36 4.74
CA LEU A 44 -7.71 1.78 4.43
C LEU A 44 -6.35 2.40 4.04
N GLY A 45 -5.29 2.11 4.79
CA GLY A 45 -3.94 2.57 4.50
C GLY A 45 -3.42 2.05 3.15
N ALA A 46 -3.61 0.75 2.88
CA ALA A 46 -3.25 0.12 1.62
C ALA A 46 -4.02 0.73 0.44
N ALA A 47 -5.32 1.00 0.61
CA ALA A 47 -6.14 1.63 -0.42
C ALA A 47 -5.65 3.05 -0.77
N PHE A 48 -5.19 3.84 0.20
CA PHE A 48 -4.60 5.16 -0.08
C PHE A 48 -3.26 5.06 -0.82
N ILE A 49 -2.42 4.09 -0.48
CA ILE A 49 -1.15 3.85 -1.19
C ILE A 49 -1.43 3.41 -2.63
N GLU A 50 -2.36 2.47 -2.82
CA GLU A 50 -2.79 2.00 -4.13
C GLU A 50 -3.45 3.10 -4.96
N ALA A 51 -4.21 4.02 -4.35
CA ALA A 51 -4.81 5.14 -5.07
C ALA A 51 -3.73 6.01 -5.76
N LEU A 52 -2.61 6.27 -5.08
CA LEU A 52 -1.48 7.00 -5.66
C LEU A 52 -0.77 6.17 -6.76
N ALA A 53 -0.64 4.86 -6.55
CA ALA A 53 -0.07 3.96 -7.55
C ALA A 53 -0.90 3.90 -8.83
N LEU A 54 -2.23 3.85 -8.69
CA LEU A 54 -3.18 3.84 -9.79
C LEU A 54 -3.17 5.15 -10.58
N LEU A 55 -2.97 6.30 -9.92
CA LEU A 55 -2.77 7.57 -10.64
C LEU A 55 -1.52 7.50 -11.53
N GLY A 56 -0.41 6.94 -11.03
CA GLY A 56 0.79 6.70 -11.82
C GLY A 56 0.58 5.72 -12.98
N PHE A 57 -0.22 4.67 -12.76
CA PHE A 57 -0.59 3.70 -13.79
C PHE A 57 -1.41 4.33 -14.91
N VAL A 58 -2.48 5.06 -14.55
CA VAL A 58 -3.35 5.74 -15.53
C VAL A 58 -2.54 6.73 -16.34
N LEU A 59 -1.69 7.51 -15.67
CA LEU A 59 -0.79 8.45 -16.31
C LEU A 59 0.08 7.69 -17.34
N ALA A 60 0.74 6.61 -16.96
CA ALA A 60 1.58 5.81 -17.85
C ALA A 60 0.86 5.17 -19.05
N LEU A 61 -0.47 4.96 -19.00
CA LEU A 61 -1.26 4.43 -20.12
C LEU A 61 -1.63 5.48 -21.17
N ILE A 62 -1.78 6.74 -20.78
CA ILE A 62 -2.38 7.79 -21.64
C ILE A 62 -1.36 8.75 -22.27
N GLN A 63 -0.06 8.48 -22.10
CA GLN A 63 1.03 9.36 -22.54
C GLN A 63 1.96 8.74 -23.57
#